data_AF-A0A183B3F6-F1
#
_entry.id   AF-A0A183B3F6-F1
#
_cell.length_a   1.000
_cell.length_b   1.000
_cell.length_c   1.000
_cell.angle_alpha   90.00
_cell.angle_beta   90.00
_cell.angle_gamma   90.00
#
_symmetry.space_group_name_H-M   'P 1'
#
loop_
_entity.id
_entity.type
_entity.pdbx_description
1 polymer ?
#
loop_
_entity_poly.entity_id
_entity_poly.type
_entity_poly.pdbx_seq_one_letter_code
_entity_poly.pdbx_strand_id
1 'polypeptide(L)'
;LSNNCYCLFIFNDSGEAEILQLFQAKESRGSGKPLRIPVAGCRCTKGHLLAGQPNNKSTLYETSEAIATHYRVIRPKRQTNRSTGTESPTEHHLKDTAEPGESTDIRSDGTVLVSRATCRSLRHERTVVDSIRKGVECGLTLVTNEPGVSGSTKRSKSNAASATGDGEETFVSIWQPGDIIQCYVLVPEPRKIEWQFETKNVAVDEATA
;
A
#
# COMPACT_ATOMS: atom_id res chain seq x y z
N LEU A 1 23.40 -23.34 15.80
CA LEU A 1 21.94 -23.20 15.58
C LEU A 1 21.70 -21.86 14.90
N SER A 2 21.42 -21.87 13.60
CA SER A 2 21.19 -20.66 12.82
C SER A 2 19.84 -20.06 13.21
N ASN A 3 19.88 -18.91 13.89
CA ASN A 3 18.68 -18.16 14.28
C ASN A 3 18.05 -17.55 13.02
N ASN A 4 17.08 -18.25 12.42
CA ASN A 4 16.16 -17.64 11.46
C ASN A 4 15.26 -16.66 12.22
N CYS A 5 15.73 -15.43 12.41
CA CYS A 5 14.90 -14.33 12.87
C CYS A 5 13.99 -13.92 11.71
N TYR A 6 12.69 -14.18 11.85
CA TYR A 6 11.67 -13.61 10.97
C TYR A 6 11.72 -12.08 11.11
N CYS A 7 12.10 -11.34 10.06
CA CYS A 7 11.94 -9.89 10.03
C CYS A 7 10.44 -9.57 10.01
N LEU A 8 9.94 -8.90 11.05
CA LEU A 8 8.61 -8.29 10.98
C LEU A 8 8.73 -6.99 10.17
N PHE A 9 7.70 -6.67 9.40
CA PHE A 9 7.62 -5.41 8.67
C PHE A 9 6.40 -4.63 9.15
N ILE A 10 6.59 -3.32 9.35
CA ILE A 10 5.54 -2.36 9.66
C ILE A 10 5.09 -1.72 8.34
N PHE A 11 3.78 -1.61 8.14
CA PHE A 11 3.17 -0.90 7.03
C PHE A 11 2.95 0.56 7.43
N ASN A 12 3.75 1.46 6.86
CA ASN A 12 3.55 2.90 7.06
C ASN A 12 2.83 3.50 5.86
N ASP A 13 1.63 4.01 6.10
CA ASP A 13 0.84 4.70 5.08
C ASP A 13 1.52 6.01 4.69
N SER A 14 1.93 6.10 3.43
CA SER A 14 2.66 7.25 2.89
C SER A 14 1.76 8.22 2.13
N GLY A 15 0.67 7.72 1.54
CA GLY A 15 -0.31 8.57 0.88
C GLY A 15 -1.55 7.85 0.38
N GLU A 16 -2.57 8.63 0.05
CA GLU A 16 -3.83 8.16 -0.54
C GLU A 16 -4.16 8.99 -1.78
N ALA A 17 -4.78 8.35 -2.77
CA ALA A 17 -5.30 9.01 -3.95
C ALA A 17 -6.65 8.40 -4.36
N GLU A 18 -7.54 9.25 -4.87
CA GLU A 18 -8.83 8.83 -5.41
C GLU A 18 -8.75 8.75 -6.93
N ILE A 19 -9.22 7.65 -7.51
CA ILE A 19 -9.31 7.48 -8.96
C ILE A 19 -10.46 8.33 -9.49
N LEU A 20 -10.16 9.22 -10.43
CA LEU A 20 -11.15 10.10 -11.06
C LEU A 20 -11.53 9.60 -12.45
N GLN A 21 -10.55 9.08 -13.20
CA GLN A 21 -10.73 8.68 -14.59
C GLN A 21 -9.80 7.51 -14.93
N LEU A 22 -10.18 6.73 -15.94
CA LEU A 22 -9.39 5.62 -16.47
C LEU A 22 -8.99 5.91 -17.92
N PHE A 23 -7.76 5.54 -18.27
CA PHE A 23 -7.21 5.69 -19.62
C PHE A 23 -6.52 4.39 -20.08
N GLN A 24 -6.25 4.31 -21.38
CA GLN A 24 -5.36 3.28 -21.95
C GLN A 24 -4.23 3.96 -22.71
N ALA A 25 -3.01 3.81 -22.23
CA ALA A 25 -1.81 4.22 -22.95
C ALA A 25 -1.42 3.13 -23.96
N LYS A 26 -0.90 3.54 -25.13
CA LYS A 26 -0.36 2.60 -26.12
C LYS A 26 1.16 2.63 -26.02
N GLU A 27 1.76 1.48 -25.80
CA GLU A 27 3.20 1.30 -25.83
C GLU A 27 3.58 0.43 -27.04
N SER A 28 4.47 0.93 -27.90
CA SER A 28 4.92 0.20 -29.08
C SER A 28 5.82 -0.97 -28.67
N ARG A 29 5.44 -2.19 -29.04
CA ARG A 29 6.27 -3.39 -28.89
C ARG A 29 6.84 -3.77 -30.26
N GLY A 30 7.80 -3.00 -30.77
CA GLY A 30 8.46 -3.26 -32.04
C GLY A 30 7.49 -3.46 -33.23
N SER A 31 7.68 -4.54 -33.99
CA SER A 31 6.83 -4.92 -35.14
C SER A 31 5.46 -5.51 -34.78
N GLY A 32 5.16 -5.65 -33.49
CA GLY A 32 3.91 -6.22 -32.98
C GLY A 32 2.78 -5.20 -32.80
N LYS A 33 1.61 -5.70 -32.40
CA LYS A 33 0.50 -4.84 -31.99
C LYS A 33 0.92 -4.05 -30.74
N PRO A 34 0.59 -2.75 -30.65
CA PRO A 34 0.93 -1.95 -29.48
C PRO A 34 0.23 -2.51 -28.24
N LEU A 35 0.99 -2.60 -27.14
CA LEU A 35 0.48 -2.98 -25.83
C LEU A 35 -0.41 -1.87 -25.30
N ARG A 36 -1.59 -2.23 -24.79
CA ARG A 36 -2.50 -1.27 -24.14
C ARG A 36 -2.32 -1.37 -22.63
N ILE A 37 -1.81 -0.30 -22.04
CA ILE A 37 -1.51 -0.20 -20.62
C ILE A 37 -2.65 0.54 -19.93
N PRO A 38 -3.31 -0.05 -18.92
CA PRO A 38 -4.30 0.66 -18.12
C PRO A 38 -3.63 1.73 -17.27
N VAL A 39 -4.21 2.92 -17.25
CA VAL A 39 -3.74 4.06 -16.46
C VAL A 39 -4.90 4.59 -15.64
N ALA A 40 -4.72 4.70 -14.33
CA ALA A 40 -5.63 5.40 -13.45
C ALA A 40 -5.22 6.88 -13.36
N GLY A 41 -6.08 7.79 -13.82
CA GLY A 41 -5.99 9.20 -13.50
C GLY A 41 -6.58 9.44 -12.13
N CYS A 42 -5.74 9.83 -11.18
CA CYS A 42 -6.12 10.02 -9.79
C CYS A 42 -5.65 11.38 -9.27
N ARG A 43 -6.23 11.80 -8.14
CA ARG A 43 -5.78 12.97 -7.38
C ARG A 43 -5.29 12.51 -6.03
N CYS A 44 -4.08 12.91 -5.65
CA CYS A 44 -3.56 12.62 -4.32
C CYS A 44 -4.37 13.40 -3.27
N THR A 45 -5.01 12.69 -2.34
CA THR A 45 -5.91 13.27 -1.33
C THR A 45 -5.23 13.38 0.03
N LYS A 46 -4.24 12.53 0.33
CA LYS A 46 -3.44 12.56 1.56
C LYS A 46 -1.98 12.20 1.29
N GLY A 47 -1.08 12.79 2.08
CA GLY A 47 0.34 12.42 2.07
C GLY A 47 0.99 12.58 0.69
N HIS A 48 1.81 11.59 0.33
CA HIS A 48 2.59 11.52 -0.89
C HIS A 48 2.48 10.15 -1.56
N LEU A 49 2.29 10.13 -2.89
CA LEU A 49 2.49 8.91 -3.68
C LEU A 49 3.94 8.84 -4.12
N LEU A 50 4.50 7.62 -4.18
CA LEU A 50 5.91 7.39 -4.45
C LEU A 50 6.11 6.38 -5.58
N ALA A 51 6.93 6.73 -6.57
CA ALA A 51 7.29 5.80 -7.62
C ALA A 51 8.30 4.77 -7.10
N GLY A 52 7.99 3.49 -7.25
CA GLY A 52 8.95 2.40 -7.12
C GLY A 52 9.70 2.31 -5.78
N GLN A 53 10.85 1.62 -5.82
CA GLN A 53 11.72 1.39 -4.67
C GLN A 53 12.11 2.71 -4.00
N PRO A 54 12.11 2.77 -2.66
CA PRO A 54 12.54 3.96 -1.93
C PRO A 54 13.98 4.29 -2.35
N ASN A 55 14.15 5.41 -3.05
CA ASN A 55 15.48 5.91 -3.40
C ASN A 55 16.14 6.44 -2.14
N ASN A 56 17.37 6.03 -1.85
CA ASN A 56 18.22 6.52 -0.75
C ASN A 56 18.43 8.05 -0.76
N LYS A 57 17.97 8.77 -1.79
CA LYS A 57 17.98 10.23 -1.92
C LYS A 57 16.66 10.92 -1.55
N SER A 58 15.61 10.16 -1.22
CA SER A 58 14.32 10.75 -0.83
C SER A 58 14.40 11.23 0.62
N THR A 59 14.49 12.54 0.81
CA THR A 59 14.48 13.21 2.12
C THR A 59 13.13 13.14 2.85
N LEU A 60 12.13 12.49 2.26
CA LEU A 60 10.81 12.31 2.87
C LEU A 60 10.80 11.27 4.00
N TYR A 61 11.83 10.40 4.08
CA TYR A 61 12.02 9.48 5.18
C TYR A 61 13.40 9.71 5.77
N GLU A 62 13.46 10.49 6.85
CA GLU A 62 14.69 10.75 7.60
C GLU A 62 15.24 9.47 8.27
N THR A 63 14.41 8.43 8.36
CA THR A 63 14.77 7.06 8.71
C THR A 63 14.90 6.20 7.44
N SER A 64 16.14 6.06 6.98
CA SER A 64 16.60 5.41 5.74
C SER A 64 16.39 3.88 5.68
N GLU A 65 15.29 3.34 6.22
CA GLU A 65 15.08 1.89 6.38
C GLU A 65 13.87 1.33 5.62
N ALA A 66 13.16 2.14 4.83
CA ALA A 66 12.11 1.59 3.96
C ALA A 66 12.72 0.65 2.90
N ILE A 67 12.19 -0.57 2.79
CA ILE A 67 12.74 -1.63 1.90
C ILE A 67 11.92 -1.74 0.60
N ALA A 68 10.65 -1.34 0.63
CA ALA A 68 9.80 -1.33 -0.56
C ALA A 68 8.61 -0.39 -0.41
N THR A 69 8.17 0.17 -1.54
CA THR A 69 6.90 0.88 -1.67
C THR A 69 5.90 -0.02 -2.38
N HIS A 70 4.71 -0.15 -1.82
CA HIS A 70 3.61 -0.90 -2.41
C HIS A 70 2.32 -0.11 -2.38
N TYR A 71 1.37 -0.60 -3.17
CA TYR A 71 0.07 -0.01 -3.36
C TYR A 71 -1.02 -1.03 -3.11
N ARG A 72 -2.07 -0.62 -2.41
CA ARG A 72 -3.34 -1.34 -2.33
C ARG A 72 -4.45 -0.54 -3.00
N VAL A 73 -5.40 -1.25 -3.61
CA VAL A 73 -6.58 -0.65 -4.24
C VAL A 73 -7.80 -1.06 -3.43
N ILE A 74 -8.56 -0.08 -2.96
CA ILE A 74 -9.72 -0.27 -2.09
C ILE A 74 -10.93 0.31 -2.80
N ARG A 75 -12.01 -0.46 -2.89
CA ARG A 75 -13.32 0.04 -3.28
C ARG A 75 -14.11 0.42 -2.04
N PRO A 76 -14.37 1.70 -1.77
CA PRO A 76 -15.20 2.10 -0.63
C PRO A 76 -16.59 1.49 -0.73
N LYS A 77 -17.19 1.08 0.39
CA LYS A 77 -18.63 0.78 0.39
C LYS A 77 -19.39 2.08 0.15
N ARG A 78 -20.39 2.02 -0.73
CA ARG A 78 -21.33 3.13 -0.91
C ARG A 78 -22.10 3.27 0.40
N GLN A 79 -21.81 4.32 1.18
CA GLN A 79 -22.74 4.76 2.21
C GLN A 79 -24.04 5.16 1.52
N THR A 80 -25.06 4.31 1.64
CA THR A 80 -26.41 4.71 1.31
C THR A 80 -26.84 5.69 2.41
N ASN A 81 -26.75 6.99 2.13
CA ASN A 81 -27.32 7.99 3.02
C ASN A 81 -28.84 7.83 3.03
N ARG A 82 -29.36 6.96 3.89
CA ARG A 82 -30.77 6.95 4.29
C ARG A 82 -30.91 7.90 5.47
N SER A 83 -31.25 9.17 5.20
CA SER A 83 -32.19 9.99 5.98
C SER A 83 -32.12 11.47 5.56
N THR A 84 -32.98 11.85 4.62
CA THR A 84 -33.69 13.14 4.74
C THR A 84 -34.73 12.97 5.84
N GLY A 85 -34.35 13.25 7.08
CA GLY A 85 -35.23 13.28 8.24
C GLY A 85 -34.95 14.56 9.00
N THR A 86 -35.75 15.57 8.69
CA THR A 86 -35.81 16.87 9.37
C THR A 86 -36.20 16.66 10.83
N GLU A 87 -35.36 17.01 11.80
CA GLU A 87 -35.81 17.37 13.16
C GLU A 87 -34.73 18.17 13.91
N SER A 88 -35.21 19.20 14.62
CA SER A 88 -34.48 20.31 15.25
C SER A 88 -33.94 19.95 16.66
N PRO A 89 -33.15 20.83 17.32
CA PRO A 89 -32.22 20.45 18.37
C PRO A 89 -32.87 20.36 19.76
N THR A 90 -32.39 19.44 20.59
CA THR A 90 -32.46 19.62 22.05
C THR A 90 -31.17 19.11 22.68
N GLU A 91 -30.44 20.03 23.31
CA GLU A 91 -29.29 19.74 24.16
C GLU A 91 -29.74 18.95 25.39
N HIS A 92 -29.03 17.90 25.77
CA HIS A 92 -28.86 17.55 27.18
C HIS A 92 -27.49 16.88 27.41
N HIS A 93 -26.74 17.56 28.27
CA HIS A 93 -25.42 17.24 28.79
C HIS A 93 -25.52 16.10 29.81
N LEU A 94 -24.62 15.10 29.77
CA LEU A 94 -24.11 14.39 30.96
C LEU A 94 -22.75 13.74 30.62
N LYS A 95 -21.80 13.97 31.53
CA LYS A 95 -20.39 13.50 31.52
C LYS A 95 -20.29 12.07 32.05
N ASP A 96 -19.26 11.34 31.59
CA ASP A 96 -18.44 10.31 32.27
C ASP A 96 -17.70 9.54 31.17
N THR A 97 -16.50 8.97 31.27
CA THR A 97 -15.32 8.99 32.15
C THR A 97 -14.20 8.38 31.27
N ALA A 98 -12.94 8.71 31.58
CA ALA A 98 -11.68 8.38 30.89
C ALA A 98 -11.56 7.04 30.10
N GLU A 99 -10.87 7.09 28.95
CA GLU A 99 -9.76 6.19 28.56
C GLU A 99 -8.95 6.88 27.42
N PRO A 100 -7.62 7.09 27.55
CA PRO A 100 -6.78 7.64 26.49
C PRO A 100 -6.04 6.49 25.78
N GLY A 101 -6.53 6.05 24.62
CA GLY A 101 -5.72 5.16 23.78
C GLY A 101 -6.50 4.29 22.82
N GLU A 102 -6.93 4.84 21.69
CA GLU A 102 -6.95 4.08 20.44
C GLU A 102 -7.00 5.07 19.26
N SER A 103 -5.87 5.31 18.61
CA SER A 103 -5.83 5.99 17.32
C SER A 103 -6.43 5.07 16.26
N THR A 104 -7.75 5.00 16.18
CA THR A 104 -8.48 4.29 15.13
C THR A 104 -8.52 5.15 13.87
N ASP A 105 -7.39 5.30 13.19
CA ASP A 105 -7.36 5.73 11.78
C ASP A 105 -7.70 4.53 10.88
N ILE A 106 -8.95 4.05 10.97
CA ILE A 106 -9.48 2.99 10.12
C ILE A 106 -10.59 3.58 9.24
N ARG A 107 -10.22 4.31 8.19
CA ARG A 107 -11.11 4.53 7.02
C ARG A 107 -11.19 3.25 6.15
N SER A 108 -11.37 2.09 6.76
CA SER A 108 -11.36 0.77 6.11
C SER A 108 -12.74 0.17 5.93
N ASP A 109 -13.79 0.95 5.66
CA ASP A 109 -15.10 0.38 5.30
C ASP A 109 -15.21 0.04 3.80
N GLY A 110 -14.15 -0.51 3.21
CA GLY A 110 -14.07 -0.81 1.77
C GLY A 110 -13.55 -2.22 1.48
N THR A 111 -13.85 -2.73 0.29
CA THR A 111 -13.32 -4.02 -0.19
C THR A 111 -11.96 -3.81 -0.82
N VAL A 112 -10.93 -4.52 -0.32
CA VAL A 112 -9.60 -4.54 -0.94
C VAL A 112 -9.68 -5.33 -2.25
N LEU A 113 -9.44 -4.66 -3.37
CA LEU A 113 -9.42 -5.25 -4.70
C LEU A 113 -8.04 -5.82 -5.06
N VAL A 114 -7.00 -5.13 -4.59
CA VAL A 114 -5.59 -5.53 -4.77
C VAL A 114 -4.88 -5.23 -3.47
N SER A 115 -4.25 -6.24 -2.87
CA SER A 115 -3.57 -6.05 -1.59
C SER A 115 -2.17 -5.49 -1.78
N ARG A 116 -1.47 -5.98 -2.81
CA ARG A 116 -0.09 -5.63 -3.10
C ARG A 116 0.15 -5.45 -4.59
N ALA A 117 0.44 -4.22 -4.97
CA ALA A 117 0.88 -3.86 -6.31
C ALA A 117 2.15 -2.99 -6.25
N THR A 118 2.88 -2.98 -7.36
CA THR A 118 4.07 -2.17 -7.56
C THR A 118 3.77 -1.07 -8.56
N CYS A 119 4.21 0.15 -8.28
CA CYS A 119 4.11 1.24 -9.23
C CYS A 119 5.06 1.02 -10.41
N ARG A 120 4.47 0.83 -11.59
CA ARG A 120 5.20 0.70 -12.85
C ARG A 120 5.53 2.06 -13.47
N SER A 121 4.62 3.02 -13.34
CA SER A 121 4.81 4.40 -13.80
C SER A 121 3.94 5.35 -12.98
N LEU A 122 4.55 6.43 -12.51
CA LEU A 122 3.88 7.57 -11.89
C LEU A 122 4.19 8.82 -12.73
N ARG A 123 3.14 9.51 -13.16
CA ARG A 123 3.28 10.68 -14.04
C ARG A 123 2.45 11.85 -13.55
N HIS A 124 3.00 13.04 -13.62
CA HIS A 124 2.23 14.28 -13.58
C HIS A 124 2.18 14.83 -14.99
N GLU A 125 0.97 15.01 -15.52
CA GLU A 125 0.75 15.34 -16.93
C GLU A 125 1.49 14.36 -17.87
N ARG A 126 2.53 14.82 -18.58
CA ARG A 126 3.35 14.00 -19.49
C ARG A 126 4.67 13.54 -18.87
N THR A 127 5.03 14.05 -17.69
CA THR A 127 6.34 13.88 -17.07
C THR A 127 6.32 12.72 -16.08
N VAL A 128 7.33 11.84 -16.16
CA VAL A 128 7.55 10.80 -15.13
C VAL A 128 8.12 11.46 -13.89
N VAL A 129 7.55 11.15 -12.73
CA VAL A 129 7.96 11.75 -11.46
C VAL A 129 8.17 10.68 -10.40
N ASP A 130 9.03 10.97 -9.44
CA ASP A 130 9.32 10.06 -8.33
C ASP A 130 8.31 10.20 -7.17
N SER A 131 7.65 11.36 -7.06
CA SER A 131 6.64 11.59 -6.03
C SER A 131 5.55 12.56 -6.47
N ILE A 132 4.36 12.40 -5.89
CA ILE A 132 3.20 13.28 -6.06
C ILE A 132 2.70 13.72 -4.69
N ARG A 133 2.57 15.03 -4.47
CA ARG A 133 2.06 15.62 -3.23
C ARG A 133 0.53 15.68 -3.21
N LYS A 134 -0.06 15.79 -2.02
CA LYS A 134 -1.50 16.08 -1.85
C LYS A 134 -1.97 17.23 -2.75
N GLY A 135 -3.14 17.05 -3.34
CA GLY A 135 -3.84 18.00 -4.22
C GLY A 135 -3.47 17.88 -5.70
N VAL A 136 -2.35 17.23 -6.02
CA VAL A 136 -1.85 17.12 -7.39
C VAL A 136 -2.51 15.94 -8.11
N GLU A 137 -2.90 16.16 -9.36
CA GLU A 137 -3.40 15.12 -10.26
C GLU A 137 -2.24 14.36 -10.91
N CYS A 138 -2.41 13.05 -11.06
CA CYS A 138 -1.40 12.17 -11.62
C CYS A 138 -2.01 10.99 -12.38
N GLY A 139 -1.23 10.45 -13.30
CA GLY A 139 -1.47 9.16 -13.93
C GLY A 139 -0.64 8.07 -13.25
N LEU A 140 -1.29 6.98 -12.85
CA LEU A 140 -0.66 5.84 -12.21
C LEU A 140 -0.90 4.55 -13.01
N THR A 141 0.17 3.78 -13.18
CA THR A 141 0.12 2.40 -13.71
C THR A 141 0.69 1.46 -12.66
N LEU A 142 -0.08 0.43 -12.31
CA LEU A 142 0.31 -0.59 -11.34
C LEU A 142 0.39 -1.97 -11.99
N VAL A 143 1.34 -2.76 -11.50
CA VAL A 143 1.51 -4.18 -11.82
C VAL A 143 1.43 -4.99 -10.54
N THR A 144 0.89 -6.20 -10.62
CA THR A 144 0.78 -7.12 -9.48
C THR A 144 1.17 -8.52 -9.89
N ASN A 145 1.52 -9.35 -8.91
CA ASN A 145 1.70 -10.79 -9.11
C ASN A 145 0.49 -11.59 -8.59
N GLU A 146 -0.57 -10.90 -8.14
CA GLU A 146 -1.78 -11.56 -7.64
C GLU A 146 -2.59 -12.17 -8.80
N PRO A 147 -2.85 -13.49 -8.77
CA PRO A 147 -3.61 -14.15 -9.82
C PRO A 147 -5.08 -13.67 -9.81
N GLY A 148 -5.61 -13.32 -10.99
CA GLY A 148 -7.04 -12.96 -11.16
C GLY A 148 -7.36 -11.46 -11.14
N VAL A 149 -6.37 -10.58 -10.93
CA VAL A 149 -6.55 -9.11 -10.91
C VAL A 149 -6.44 -8.47 -12.31
N SER A 150 -6.09 -9.26 -13.32
CA SER A 150 -6.08 -8.85 -14.73
C SER A 150 -7.49 -8.88 -15.31
N GLY A 151 -8.06 -7.70 -15.58
CA GLY A 151 -9.22 -7.55 -16.44
C GLY A 151 -8.91 -8.14 -17.82
N SER A 152 -9.61 -9.23 -18.13
CA SER A 152 -9.43 -10.08 -19.30
C SER A 152 -9.19 -9.31 -20.61
N THR A 153 -7.96 -9.31 -21.10
CA THR A 153 -7.74 -9.25 -22.55
C THR A 153 -7.57 -10.70 -23.01
N LYS A 154 -8.66 -11.32 -23.47
CA LYS A 154 -8.60 -12.65 -24.10
C LYS A 154 -7.55 -12.63 -25.22
N ARG A 155 -6.47 -13.40 -25.09
CA ARG A 155 -6.01 -14.35 -26.13
C ARG A 155 -4.98 -15.35 -25.61
N SER A 156 -5.38 -16.62 -25.80
CA SER A 156 -4.56 -17.80 -26.09
C SER A 156 -3.76 -18.44 -24.95
N LYS A 157 -4.23 -19.64 -24.58
CA LYS A 157 -3.39 -20.72 -24.04
C LYS A 157 -2.09 -20.84 -24.86
N SER A 158 -0.95 -20.75 -24.20
CA SER A 158 0.25 -21.47 -24.61
C SER A 158 0.86 -22.16 -23.41
N ASN A 159 1.28 -23.39 -23.65
CA ASN A 159 1.74 -24.35 -22.66
C ASN A 159 2.99 -23.87 -21.90
N ALA A 160 3.20 -24.48 -20.74
CA ALA A 160 4.37 -24.32 -19.90
C ALA A 160 5.71 -24.55 -20.63
N ALA A 161 6.74 -23.91 -20.07
CA ALA A 161 8.19 -24.05 -20.28
C ALA A 161 8.83 -23.14 -21.34
N SER A 162 9.37 -22.01 -20.89
CA SER A 162 10.79 -21.66 -21.12
C SER A 162 11.20 -20.48 -20.25
N ALA A 163 12.14 -20.74 -19.34
CA ALA A 163 12.86 -19.72 -18.59
C ALA A 163 13.85 -19.00 -19.52
N THR A 164 13.47 -17.82 -20.00
CA THR A 164 14.35 -16.77 -20.51
C THR A 164 13.56 -15.45 -20.47
N GLY A 165 14.18 -14.39 -19.96
CA GLY A 165 13.52 -13.19 -19.46
C GLY A 165 12.73 -12.40 -20.49
N ASP A 166 11.42 -12.32 -20.25
CA ASP A 166 10.60 -11.11 -20.43
C ASP A 166 9.31 -11.40 -19.64
N GLY A 167 9.35 -11.12 -18.34
CA GLY A 167 8.23 -11.39 -17.43
C GLY A 167 6.99 -10.63 -17.89
N GLU A 168 5.92 -11.35 -18.23
CA GLU A 168 4.65 -10.76 -18.63
C GLU A 168 4.06 -10.01 -17.41
N GLU A 169 4.25 -8.69 -17.39
CA GLU A 169 3.74 -7.83 -16.32
C GLU A 169 2.20 -7.90 -16.28
N THR A 170 1.65 -8.35 -15.15
CA THR A 170 0.20 -8.38 -14.96
C THR A 170 -0.28 -7.02 -14.48
N PHE A 171 -0.80 -6.21 -15.41
CA PHE A 171 -1.35 -4.89 -15.11
C PHE A 171 -2.65 -4.98 -14.32
N VAL A 172 -2.78 -4.11 -13.32
CA VAL A 172 -4.05 -3.91 -12.63
C VAL A 172 -5.01 -3.21 -13.60
N SER A 173 -6.23 -3.71 -13.77
CA SER A 173 -7.24 -3.11 -14.66
C SER A 173 -8.67 -3.12 -14.12
N ILE A 174 -8.87 -3.68 -12.94
CA ILE A 174 -10.19 -3.82 -12.27
C ILE A 174 -10.70 -2.54 -11.58
N TRP A 175 -9.87 -1.48 -11.55
CA TRP A 175 -10.19 -0.19 -10.95
C TRP A 175 -11.40 0.50 -11.60
N GLN A 176 -12.07 1.34 -10.81
CA GLN A 176 -13.19 2.20 -11.18
C GLN A 176 -12.99 3.61 -10.61
N PRO A 177 -13.61 4.65 -11.23
CA PRO A 177 -13.70 5.97 -10.59
C PRO A 177 -14.34 5.87 -9.20
N GLY A 178 -13.77 6.57 -8.23
CA GLY A 178 -14.13 6.52 -6.81
C GLY A 178 -13.40 5.44 -5.99
N ASP A 179 -12.64 4.54 -6.62
CA ASP A 179 -11.73 3.66 -5.88
C ASP A 179 -10.58 4.47 -5.27
N ILE A 180 -10.09 4.00 -4.12
CA ILE A 180 -8.98 4.60 -3.38
C ILE A 180 -7.72 3.77 -3.61
N ILE A 181 -6.66 4.45 -4.00
CA ILE A 181 -5.30 3.91 -4.08
C ILE A 181 -4.56 4.37 -2.84
N GLN A 182 -4.05 3.42 -2.06
CA GLN A 182 -3.27 3.71 -0.87
C GLN A 182 -1.83 3.23 -1.06
N CYS A 183 -0.90 4.16 -0.91
CA CYS A 183 0.54 3.98 -0.98
C CYS A 183 1.06 3.72 0.43
N TYR A 184 1.83 2.64 0.60
CA TYR A 184 2.43 2.28 1.87
C TYR A 184 3.85 1.79 1.67
N VAL A 185 4.70 2.02 2.66
CA VAL A 185 6.09 1.56 2.67
C VAL A 185 6.27 0.44 3.69
N LEU A 186 7.12 -0.54 3.34
CA LEU A 186 7.55 -1.60 4.24
C LEU A 186 8.80 -1.14 4.97
N VAL A 187 8.72 -1.03 6.29
CA VAL A 187 9.85 -0.71 7.16
C VAL A 187 10.12 -1.94 8.03
N PRO A 188 11.37 -2.41 8.16
CA PRO A 188 11.69 -3.51 9.07
C PRO A 188 11.45 -3.05 10.50
N GLU A 189 10.87 -3.93 11.31
CA GLU A 189 10.68 -3.67 12.72
C GLU A 189 12.02 -3.81 13.45
N PRO A 190 12.50 -2.78 14.18
CA PRO A 190 13.73 -2.87 14.95
C PRO A 190 13.50 -3.78 16.17
N ARG A 191 13.88 -5.05 16.07
CA ARG A 191 13.83 -5.98 17.20
C ARG A 191 15.09 -5.87 18.05
N LYS A 192 14.94 -5.40 19.29
CA LYS A 192 15.93 -5.62 20.35
C LYS A 192 15.60 -6.94 21.04
N ILE A 193 16.41 -7.97 20.78
CA ILE A 193 16.35 -9.22 21.56
C ILE A 193 17.06 -8.93 22.88
N GLU A 194 16.30 -8.73 23.95
CA GLU A 194 16.87 -8.60 25.29
C GLU A 194 17.04 -10.01 25.89
N TRP A 195 18.26 -10.52 25.85
CA TRP A 195 18.61 -11.77 26.49
C TRP A 195 18.66 -11.55 28.01
N GLN A 196 17.63 -11.99 28.72
CA GLN A 196 17.65 -12.07 30.18
C GLN A 196 18.25 -13.41 30.58
N PHE A 197 19.51 -13.40 31.02
CA PHE A 197 20.11 -14.57 31.68
C PHE A 197 19.78 -14.49 33.16
N GLU A 198 18.95 -15.41 33.67
CA GLU A 198 18.91 -15.68 35.10
C GLU A 198 20.17 -16.45 35.48
N THR A 199 21.23 -15.75 35.87
CA THR A 199 22.29 -16.37 36.66
C THR A 199 21.73 -16.60 38.06
N LYS A 200 21.26 -17.83 38.33
CA LYS A 200 21.12 -18.31 39.70
C LYS A 200 22.50 -18.25 40.35
N ASN A 201 22.76 -17.18 41.11
CA ASN A 201 23.83 -17.19 42.08
C ASN A 201 23.47 -18.25 43.11
N VAL A 202 24.08 -19.43 42.99
CA VAL A 202 24.09 -20.41 44.07
C VAL A 202 24.97 -19.80 45.15
N ALA A 203 24.33 -19.19 46.16
CA ALA A 203 25.02 -18.90 47.41
C ALA A 203 25.49 -20.24 47.97
N VAL A 204 26.81 -20.42 48.05
CA VAL A 204 27.40 -21.50 48.84
C VAL A 204 27.23 -21.07 50.30
N ASP A 205 26.15 -21.51 50.92
CA ASP A 205 26.03 -21.49 52.38
C ASP A 205 27.04 -22.53 52.93
N GLU A 206 28.27 -22.09 53.19
CA GLU A 206 29.19 -22.84 54.04
C GLU A 206 28.86 -22.52 55.50
N ALA A 207 27.79 -23.17 56.00
CA ALA A 207 27.49 -23.24 57.41
C ALA A 207 28.36 -24.31 58.07
N THR A 208 29.36 -23.85 58.83
CA THR A 208 29.89 -24.41 60.09
C THR A 208 29.99 -25.92 60.26
N ALA A 209 31.23 -26.41 60.42
CA ALA A 209 31.62 -27.36 61.46
C ALA A 209 33.03 -27.05 61.95
#